data_AF-A0A3S3VLH5-F1
#
_entry.id   AF-A0A3S3VLH5-F1
#
_cell.length_a   1.000
_cell.length_b   1.000
_cell.length_c   1.000
_cell.angle_alpha   90.00
_cell.angle_beta   90.00
_cell.angle_gamma   90.00
#
_symmetry.space_group_name_H-M   'P 1'
#
loop_
_entity.id
_entity.type
_entity.pdbx_description
1 polymer ?
#
loop_
_entity_poly.entity_id
_entity_poly.type
_entity_poly.pdbx_seq_one_letter_code
_entity_poly.pdbx_strand_id
1 'polypeptide(L)' 'MKDNRSVDISDDYAIDFWTLELKTTKSKLLAAVAEVGDAFNAVKKQHRK' A
#
# COMPACT_ATOMS: atom_id res chain seq x y z
N MET A 1 -5.11 -8.89 -17.15
CA MET A 1 -4.91 -9.37 -15.77
C MET A 1 -5.11 -8.18 -14.86
N LYS A 2 -6.15 -8.16 -14.01
CA LYS A 2 -6.29 -7.10 -13.00
C LYS A 2 -5.09 -7.26 -12.06
N ASP A 3 -4.27 -6.23 -11.90
CA ASP A 3 -3.24 -6.20 -10.86
C ASP A 3 -3.93 -6.33 -9.49
N ASN A 4 -4.08 -7.58 -9.04
CA ASN A 4 -4.71 -7.94 -7.76
C ASN A 4 -3.64 -8.00 -6.66
N ARG A 5 -2.66 -7.08 -6.74
CA ARG A 5 -1.57 -7.01 -5.77
C ARG A 5 -2.15 -6.42 -4.48
N SER A 6 -2.09 -7.17 -3.40
CA SER A 6 -2.43 -6.73 -2.05
C SER A 6 -1.16 -6.27 -1.31
N VAL A 7 -1.33 -5.27 -0.46
CA VAL A 7 -0.32 -4.78 0.47
C VAL A 7 -0.47 -5.62 1.73
N ASP A 8 0.33 -6.68 1.82
CA ASP A 8 0.39 -7.48 3.04
C ASP A 8 1.10 -6.68 4.14
N ILE A 9 0.34 -6.25 5.14
CA ILE A 9 0.87 -5.51 6.30
C ILE A 9 1.46 -6.43 7.38
N SER A 10 1.32 -7.75 7.22
CA SER A 10 1.97 -8.73 8.08
C SER A 10 3.36 -9.12 7.60
N ASP A 11 3.70 -8.77 6.35
CA ASP A 11 5.02 -8.98 5.76
C ASP A 11 5.80 -7.66 5.71
N ASP A 12 6.84 -7.56 6.55
CA ASP A 12 7.74 -6.41 6.59
C ASP A 12 8.41 -6.13 5.23
N TYR A 13 8.69 -7.19 4.44
CA TYR A 13 9.25 -7.03 3.10
C TYR A 13 8.26 -6.36 2.16
N ALA A 14 6.99 -6.74 2.22
CA ALA A 14 5.94 -6.12 1.41
C ALA A 14 5.76 -4.64 1.78
N ILE A 15 5.80 -4.31 3.07
CA ILE A 15 5.76 -2.92 3.54
C ILE A 15 6.94 -2.11 2.98
N ASP A 16 8.16 -2.63 3.07
CA ASP A 16 9.35 -1.95 2.53
C ASP A 16 9.28 -1.81 1.01
N PHE A 17 8.85 -2.85 0.30
CA PHE A 17 8.66 -2.81 -1.15
C PHE A 17 7.64 -1.73 -1.57
N TRP A 18 6.47 -1.70 -0.92
CA TRP A 18 5.41 -0.76 -1.27
C TRP A 18 5.70 0.68 -0.84
N THR A 19 6.43 0.87 0.27
CA THR A 19 6.87 2.22 0.67
C THR A 19 7.85 2.81 -0.33
N LEU A 20 8.77 2.00 -0.88
CA LEU A 20 9.68 2.41 -1.96
C LEU A 20 8.91 2.73 -3.25
N GLU A 21 8.00 1.84 -3.67
CA GLU A 21 7.23 1.98 -4.91
C GLU A 21 6.31 3.22 -4.87
N LEU A 22 5.64 3.45 -3.75
CA LEU A 22 4.72 4.58 -3.54
C LEU A 22 5.45 5.85 -3.06
N LYS A 23 6.76 5.79 -2.83
CA LYS A 23 7.57 6.86 -2.24
C LYS A 23 6.91 7.46 -0.98
N THR A 24 6.35 6.59 -0.15
CA THR A 24 5.62 6.94 1.07
C THR A 24 6.34 6.38 2.30
N THR A 25 5.94 6.80 3.49
CA THR A 25 6.50 6.24 4.73
C THR A 25 5.68 5.03 5.18
N LYS A 26 6.29 4.12 5.96
CA LYS A 26 5.58 2.94 6.53
C LYS A 26 4.29 3.35 7.22
N SER A 27 4.34 4.39 8.04
CA SER A 27 3.18 4.91 8.77
C SER A 27 2.06 5.39 7.84
N LYS A 28 2.39 6.07 6.74
CA LYS A 28 1.40 6.52 5.74
C LYS A 28 0.82 5.34 4.95
N LEU A 29 1.66 4.37 4.61
CA LEU A 29 1.21 3.15 3.94
C LEU A 29 0.23 2.36 4.82
N LEU A 30 0.56 2.15 6.09
CA LEU A 30 -0.28 1.45 7.05
C LEU A 30 -1.61 2.19 7.31
N ALA A 31 -1.56 3.53 7.42
CA ALA A 31 -2.76 4.34 7.56
C ALA A 31 -3.67 4.22 6.32
N ALA A 32 -3.09 4.30 5.12
CA ALA A 32 -3.84 4.12 3.88
C ALA A 32 -4.48 2.72 3.80
N VAL A 33 -3.73 1.66 4.12
CA VAL A 33 -4.27 0.29 4.18
C VAL A 33 -5.41 0.17 5.21
N ALA A 34 -5.30 0.83 6.36
CA ALA A 34 -6.37 0.84 7.36
C ALA A 34 -7.63 1.59 6.87
N GLU A 35 -7.49 2.61 6.03
CA GLU A 35 -8.62 3.41 5.51
C GLU A 35 -9.30 2.79 4.28
N VAL A 36 -8.53 2.18 3.36
CA VAL A 36 -9.06 1.70 2.06
C VAL A 36 -8.90 0.19 1.84
N GLY A 37 -8.32 -0.53 2.81
CA GLY A 37 -8.01 -1.95 2.73
C GLY A 37 -6.64 -2.24 2.12
N ASP A 38 -6.25 -3.51 2.09
CA ASP A 38 -4.96 -4.00 1.57
C ASP A 38 -4.85 -3.93 0.04
N ALA A 39 -5.87 -3.46 -0.67
CA ALA A 39 -5.82 -3.37 -2.13
C ALA A 39 -4.84 -2.26 -2.58
N PHE A 40 -3.73 -2.64 -3.24
CA PHE A 40 -2.73 -1.68 -3.74
C PHE A 40 -3.33 -0.59 -4.61
N ASN A 41 -4.29 -0.94 -5.48
CA ASN A 41 -4.97 0.05 -6.34
C ASN A 41 -5.74 1.10 -5.52
N ALA A 42 -6.33 0.71 -4.39
CA ALA A 42 -7.04 1.64 -3.52
C ALA A 42 -6.04 2.56 -2.81
N VAL A 43 -4.99 1.99 -2.22
CA VAL A 43 -3.90 2.72 -1.55
C VAL A 43 -3.21 3.69 -2.51
N LYS A 44 -2.89 3.25 -3.73
CA LYS A 44 -2.31 4.09 -4.79
C LYS A 44 -3.26 5.21 -5.20
N LYS A 45 -4.57 4.93 -5.32
CA LYS A 45 -5.57 5.94 -5.66
C LYS A 45 -5.70 7.01 -4.58
N GLN A 46 -5.60 6.61 -3.31
CA GLN A 46 -5.58 7.53 -2.18
C GLN A 46 -4.39 8.50 -2.23
N HIS A 47 -3.21 8.00 -2.60
CA HIS A 47 -2.00 8.84 -2.77
C HIS A 47 -1.98 9.69 -4.04
N ARG A 48 -2.92 9.49 -4.97
CA ARG A 48 -2.97 10.19 -6.27
C ARG A 48 -3.87 11.44 -6.27
N LYS A 49 -4.44 11.79 -5.11
CA LYS A 49 -5.39 12.90 -4.96
C LYS A 49 -4.70 14.20 -4.56
#